data_AF-A0A927Y7B1-F1
#
_entry.id   AF-A0A927Y7B1-F1
#
_cell.length_a   1.000
_cell.length_b   1.000
_cell.length_c   1.000
_cell.angle_alpha   90.00
_cell.angle_beta   90.00
_cell.angle_gamma   90.00
#
_symmetry.space_group_name_H-M   'P 1'
#
loop_
_entity.id
_entity.type
_entity.pdbx_description
1 polymer ?
#
loop_
_entity_poly.entity_id
_entity_poly.type
_entity_poly.pdbx_seq_one_letter_code
_entity_poly.pdbx_strand_id
1 'polypeptide(L)'
;MTFDFDQQNRAHQYDLWNHCVHTVLGLPRGLEDNMLYLAALLHDIGKVDCQVPGEHKGVVNMHYYGHQEKSMERVRDEIIPALLADGVKLSEEEQRRLIYYVEYHDDRMSLKLHSIRRHLNIPVTLQEFQNLMLLQVADAKAHVQFSIIEHRANVCGQLAGEYGEELYRRIQNGE
;
A
#
# COMPACT_ATOMS: atom_id res chain seq x y z
N MET A 1 -0.83 -2.86 -19.13
CA MET A 1 -1.77 -3.91 -18.66
C MET A 1 -1.04 -4.69 -17.58
N THR A 2 -1.68 -4.97 -16.44
CA THR A 2 -1.06 -5.61 -15.26
C THR A 2 -0.93 -7.14 -15.40
N PHE A 3 -1.76 -7.77 -16.22
CA PHE A 3 -1.69 -9.20 -16.54
C PHE A 3 -0.36 -9.56 -17.20
N ASP A 4 0.26 -10.65 -16.73
CA ASP A 4 1.55 -11.18 -17.21
C ASP A 4 2.70 -10.16 -17.24
N PHE A 5 2.59 -9.06 -16.47
CA PHE A 5 3.64 -8.06 -16.37
C PHE A 5 4.77 -8.60 -15.49
N ASP A 6 5.84 -9.08 -16.13
CA ASP A 6 7.08 -9.47 -15.46
C ASP A 6 7.75 -8.24 -14.83
N GLN A 7 7.77 -8.22 -13.50
CA GLN A 7 8.32 -7.11 -12.73
C GLN A 7 9.85 -7.03 -12.81
N GLN A 8 10.55 -8.08 -13.29
CA GLN A 8 12.00 -8.06 -13.51
C GLN A 8 12.81 -7.50 -12.33
N ASN A 9 12.32 -7.76 -11.11
CA ASN A 9 12.90 -7.31 -9.86
C ASN A 9 13.03 -8.52 -8.94
N ARG A 10 14.23 -8.72 -8.40
CA ARG A 10 14.57 -9.89 -7.56
C ARG A 10 13.74 -10.03 -6.28
N ALA A 11 13.08 -8.97 -5.84
CA ALA A 11 12.20 -8.98 -4.67
C ALA A 11 10.82 -9.56 -5.01
N HIS A 12 10.45 -9.64 -6.28
CA HIS A 12 9.16 -10.13 -6.74
C HIS A 12 9.27 -11.60 -7.16
N GLN A 13 8.39 -12.42 -6.60
CA GLN A 13 8.25 -13.84 -6.96
C GLN A 13 7.05 -14.09 -7.89
N TYR A 14 6.25 -13.06 -8.14
CA TYR A 14 5.04 -13.08 -8.95
C TYR A 14 5.13 -12.01 -10.04
N ASP A 15 4.43 -12.25 -11.16
CA ASP A 15 4.03 -11.14 -12.03
C ASP A 15 3.16 -10.13 -11.24
N LEU A 16 2.96 -8.95 -11.83
CA LEU A 16 2.28 -7.86 -11.14
C LEU A 16 0.84 -8.21 -10.73
N TRP A 17 0.10 -8.92 -11.57
CA TRP A 17 -1.27 -9.30 -11.26
C TRP A 17 -1.34 -10.28 -10.09
N ASN A 18 -0.55 -11.36 -10.15
CA ASN A 18 -0.49 -12.36 -9.09
C ASN A 18 0.04 -11.76 -7.79
N HIS A 19 0.98 -10.82 -7.86
CA HIS A 19 1.44 -10.04 -6.69
C HIS A 19 0.26 -9.35 -5.99
N CYS A 20 -0.54 -8.57 -6.73
CA CYS A 20 -1.71 -7.89 -6.16
C CYS A 20 -2.74 -8.88 -5.58
N VAL A 21 -2.99 -10.02 -6.25
CA VAL A 21 -3.88 -11.08 -5.73
C VAL A 21 -3.34 -11.66 -4.43
N HIS A 22 -2.05 -11.97 -4.34
CA HIS A 22 -1.42 -12.46 -3.11
C HIS A 22 -1.46 -11.43 -1.98
N THR A 23 -1.33 -10.14 -2.29
CA THR A 23 -1.52 -9.05 -1.32
C THR A 23 -2.95 -9.03 -0.78
N VAL A 24 -3.97 -9.16 -1.64
CA VAL A 24 -5.39 -9.27 -1.19
C VAL A 24 -5.59 -10.49 -0.30
N LEU A 25 -5.02 -11.64 -0.65
CA LEU A 25 -5.11 -12.88 0.12
C LEU A 25 -4.37 -12.81 1.46
N GLY A 26 -3.34 -11.95 1.57
CA GLY A 26 -2.55 -11.74 2.78
C GLY A 26 -3.24 -10.87 3.83
N LEU A 27 -4.32 -10.16 3.47
CA LEU A 27 -5.10 -9.35 4.41
C LEU A 27 -5.94 -10.22 5.36
N PRO A 28 -6.19 -9.78 6.62
CA PRO A 28 -7.13 -10.43 7.52
C PRO A 28 -8.51 -10.57 6.88
N ARG A 29 -9.22 -11.67 7.16
CA ARG A 29 -10.58 -11.90 6.66
C ARG A 29 -11.61 -11.30 7.60
N GLY A 30 -12.71 -10.81 7.05
CA GLY A 30 -13.83 -10.28 7.84
C GLY A 30 -13.61 -8.86 8.37
N LEU A 31 -12.63 -8.12 7.83
CA LEU A 31 -12.56 -6.69 8.06
C LEU A 31 -13.72 -6.02 7.32
N GLU A 32 -14.47 -5.16 8.01
CA GLU A 32 -15.57 -4.38 7.41
C GLU A 32 -15.03 -3.14 6.67
N ASP A 33 -14.03 -3.34 5.81
CA ASP A 33 -13.43 -2.27 5.01
C ASP A 33 -13.15 -2.74 3.57
N ASN A 34 -14.15 -2.61 2.71
CA ASN A 34 -14.04 -2.95 1.30
C ASN A 34 -12.97 -2.13 0.56
N MET A 35 -12.71 -0.90 1.00
CA MET A 35 -11.72 -0.02 0.37
C MET A 35 -10.29 -0.52 0.61
N LEU A 36 -10.04 -1.18 1.74
CA LEU A 36 -8.74 -1.82 2.01
C LEU A 36 -8.46 -2.97 1.03
N TYR A 37 -9.45 -3.84 0.80
CA TYR A 37 -9.29 -4.95 -0.16
C TYR A 37 -9.20 -4.45 -1.61
N LEU A 38 -9.96 -3.41 -1.96
CA LEU A 38 -9.87 -2.80 -3.29
C LEU A 38 -8.50 -2.11 -3.47
N ALA A 39 -8.00 -1.40 -2.47
CA ALA A 39 -6.66 -0.82 -2.49
C ALA A 39 -5.59 -1.90 -2.63
N ALA A 40 -5.68 -3.02 -1.91
CA ALA A 40 -4.76 -4.14 -2.06
C ALA A 40 -4.69 -4.68 -3.49
N LEU A 41 -5.81 -4.71 -4.20
CA LEU A 41 -5.85 -5.12 -5.60
C LEU A 41 -5.23 -4.08 -6.55
N LEU A 42 -5.33 -2.80 -6.21
CA LEU A 42 -4.98 -1.67 -7.08
C LEU A 42 -3.67 -0.97 -6.72
N HIS A 43 -3.03 -1.32 -5.59
CA HIS A 43 -1.94 -0.53 -4.99
C HIS A 43 -0.79 -0.24 -5.95
N ASP A 44 -0.50 -1.18 -6.85
CA ASP A 44 0.60 -1.12 -7.82
C ASP A 44 0.14 -0.88 -9.27
N ILE A 45 -1.11 -0.47 -9.52
CA ILE A 45 -1.64 -0.34 -10.90
C ILE A 45 -0.83 0.64 -11.78
N GLY A 46 -0.13 1.59 -11.17
CA GLY A 46 0.77 2.55 -11.82
C GLY A 46 2.19 2.06 -12.06
N LYS A 47 2.61 0.88 -11.55
CA LYS A 47 3.98 0.35 -11.77
C LYS A 47 4.31 0.23 -13.26
N VAL A 48 3.33 -0.13 -14.08
CA VAL A 48 3.49 -0.30 -15.53
C VAL A 48 3.95 0.97 -16.25
N ASP A 49 3.74 2.14 -15.64
CA ASP A 49 4.09 3.45 -16.20
C ASP A 49 5.46 3.96 -15.72
N CYS A 50 6.10 3.27 -14.76
CA CYS A 50 7.26 3.78 -14.02
C CYS A 50 8.48 2.86 -14.03
N GLN A 51 8.48 1.80 -14.86
CA GLN A 51 9.58 0.84 -14.89
C GLN A 51 10.88 1.49 -15.42
N VAL A 52 11.93 1.46 -14.60
CA VAL A 52 13.26 1.96 -14.99
C VAL A 52 14.34 0.92 -14.66
N PRO A 53 15.37 0.77 -15.51
CA PRO A 53 16.47 -0.15 -15.23
C PRO A 53 17.31 0.31 -14.04
N GLY A 54 17.80 -0.65 -13.26
CA GLY A 54 18.74 -0.39 -12.17
C GLY A 54 20.13 0.05 -12.65
N GLU A 55 20.97 0.44 -11.69
CA GLU A 55 22.26 1.09 -11.95
C GLU A 55 23.30 0.14 -12.57
N HIS A 56 23.20 -1.16 -12.31
CA HIS A 56 24.19 -2.15 -12.76
C HIS A 56 23.86 -2.69 -14.14
N LYS A 57 24.61 -2.22 -15.15
CA LYS A 57 24.50 -2.71 -16.53
C LYS A 57 24.65 -4.24 -16.60
N GLY A 58 23.72 -4.89 -17.29
CA GLY A 58 23.73 -6.33 -17.50
C GLY A 58 23.08 -7.15 -16.37
N VAL A 59 22.66 -6.52 -15.27
CA VAL A 59 21.87 -7.17 -14.22
C VAL A 59 20.42 -6.74 -14.38
N VAL A 60 19.52 -7.71 -14.58
CA VAL A 60 18.08 -7.45 -14.61
C VAL A 60 17.61 -7.12 -13.20
N ASN A 61 17.34 -5.85 -12.95
CA ASN A 61 16.77 -5.35 -11.71
C ASN A 61 16.03 -4.03 -11.96
N MET A 62 14.73 -4.11 -12.21
CA MET A 62 13.89 -2.94 -12.49
C MET A 62 13.43 -2.25 -11.21
N HIS A 63 13.34 -0.93 -11.26
CA HIS A 63 12.80 -0.07 -10.20
C HIS A 63 11.55 0.65 -10.69
N TYR A 64 10.74 1.12 -9.73
CA TYR A 64 9.42 1.69 -9.97
C TYR A 64 9.25 2.98 -9.18
N TYR A 65 10.05 4.00 -9.48
CA TYR A 65 10.00 5.25 -8.72
C TYR A 65 8.70 6.01 -9.00
N GLY A 66 8.03 6.47 -7.94
CA GLY A 66 6.77 7.23 -8.07
C GLY A 66 5.55 6.39 -8.41
N HIS A 67 5.64 5.05 -8.35
CA HIS A 67 4.50 4.18 -8.68
C HIS A 67 3.30 4.38 -7.75
N GLN A 68 3.52 4.82 -6.51
CA GLN A 68 2.45 5.13 -5.57
C GLN A 68 1.59 6.30 -6.05
N GLU A 69 2.23 7.38 -6.51
CA GLU A 69 1.57 8.55 -7.08
C GLU A 69 0.84 8.19 -8.37
N LYS A 70 1.47 7.41 -9.27
CA LYS A 70 0.81 6.94 -10.50
C LYS A 70 -0.38 6.02 -10.25
N SER A 71 -0.27 5.14 -9.25
CA SER A 71 -1.38 4.27 -8.87
C SER A 71 -2.53 5.08 -8.28
N MET A 72 -2.22 6.07 -7.44
CA MET A 72 -3.22 6.99 -6.90
C MET A 72 -3.91 7.80 -8.00
N GLU A 73 -3.16 8.39 -8.94
CA GLU A 73 -3.69 9.14 -10.08
C GLU A 73 -4.68 8.28 -10.89
N ARG A 74 -4.30 7.06 -11.25
CA ARG A 74 -5.20 6.12 -11.96
C ARG A 74 -6.45 5.81 -11.15
N VAL A 75 -6.32 5.61 -9.84
CA VAL A 75 -7.47 5.31 -8.98
C VAL A 75 -8.43 6.50 -8.91
N ARG A 76 -7.91 7.71 -8.73
CA ARG A 76 -8.68 8.96 -8.63
C ARG A 76 -9.34 9.34 -9.95
N ASP A 77 -8.59 9.29 -11.04
CA ASP A 77 -8.99 9.90 -12.32
C ASP A 77 -9.66 8.91 -13.28
N GLU A 78 -9.43 7.59 -13.10
CA GLU A 78 -9.96 6.55 -13.99
C GLU A 78 -10.88 5.57 -13.25
N ILE A 79 -10.40 4.94 -12.17
CA ILE A 79 -11.13 3.83 -11.52
C ILE A 79 -12.36 4.30 -10.77
N ILE A 80 -12.24 5.30 -9.88
CA ILE A 80 -13.38 5.83 -9.12
C ILE A 80 -14.47 6.36 -10.07
N PRO A 81 -14.17 7.21 -11.07
CA PRO A 81 -15.16 7.66 -12.04
C PRO A 81 -15.85 6.52 -12.79
N ALA A 82 -15.10 5.50 -13.20
CA ALA A 82 -15.67 4.33 -13.88
C ALA A 82 -16.63 3.55 -12.98
N LEU A 83 -16.26 3.28 -11.72
CA LEU A 83 -17.13 2.60 -10.75
C LEU A 83 -18.43 3.38 -10.51
N LEU A 84 -18.35 4.71 -10.35
CA LEU A 84 -19.51 5.57 -10.17
C LEU A 84 -20.42 5.57 -11.41
N ALA A 85 -19.84 5.62 -12.62
CA ALA A 85 -20.57 5.55 -13.87
C ALA A 85 -21.29 4.20 -14.06
N ASP A 86 -20.70 3.11 -13.57
CA ASP A 86 -21.29 1.76 -13.54
C ASP A 86 -22.31 1.58 -12.41
N GLY A 87 -22.62 2.62 -11.64
CA GLY A 87 -23.65 2.63 -10.61
C GLY A 87 -23.20 2.12 -9.24
N VAL A 88 -21.91 1.86 -9.04
CA VAL A 88 -21.35 1.60 -7.70
C VAL A 88 -21.45 2.88 -6.88
N LYS A 89 -22.02 2.78 -5.68
CA LYS A 89 -22.10 3.93 -4.77
C LYS A 89 -20.88 3.93 -3.87
N LEU A 90 -20.01 4.93 -4.03
CA LEU A 90 -18.89 5.19 -3.15
C LEU A 90 -19.10 6.56 -2.51
N SER A 91 -19.20 6.60 -1.19
CA SER A 91 -19.22 7.86 -0.45
C SER A 91 -17.90 8.61 -0.60
N GLU A 92 -17.90 9.92 -0.33
CA GLU A 92 -16.67 10.72 -0.34
C GLU A 92 -15.62 10.18 0.65
N GLU A 93 -16.06 9.62 1.79
CA GLU A 93 -15.18 9.00 2.76
C GLU A 93 -14.54 7.71 2.22
N GLU A 94 -15.30 6.88 1.50
CA GLU A 94 -14.78 5.66 0.87
C GLU A 94 -13.79 5.99 -0.26
N GLN A 95 -14.11 6.97 -1.10
CA GLN A 95 -13.20 7.45 -2.15
C GLN A 95 -11.89 7.97 -1.55
N ARG A 96 -11.97 8.83 -0.52
CA ARG A 96 -10.80 9.35 0.19
C ARG A 96 -9.97 8.22 0.81
N ARG A 97 -10.61 7.25 1.46
CA ARG A 97 -9.94 6.12 2.11
C ARG A 97 -9.23 5.22 1.10
N LEU A 98 -9.87 4.92 -0.04
CA LEU A 98 -9.26 4.18 -1.14
C LEU A 98 -8.01 4.89 -1.68
N ILE A 99 -8.12 6.18 -1.97
CA ILE A 99 -7.00 7.02 -2.44
C ILE A 99 -5.85 7.01 -1.43
N TYR A 100 -6.15 7.22 -0.14
CA TYR A 100 -5.15 7.17 0.92
C TYR A 100 -4.42 5.83 0.98
N TYR A 101 -5.14 4.71 0.90
CA TYR A 101 -4.48 3.40 0.93
C TYR A 101 -3.55 3.17 -0.25
N VAL A 102 -3.95 3.58 -1.45
CA VAL A 102 -3.13 3.40 -2.65
C VAL A 102 -1.93 4.35 -2.66
N GLU A 103 -2.10 5.61 -2.26
CA GLU A 103 -1.02 6.60 -2.27
C GLU A 103 0.09 6.27 -1.26
N TYR A 104 -0.25 5.72 -0.10
CA TYR A 104 0.69 5.53 1.00
C TYR A 104 1.07 4.05 1.24
N HIS A 105 0.71 3.13 0.34
CA HIS A 105 0.93 1.67 0.55
C HIS A 105 2.41 1.27 0.67
N ASP A 106 3.33 2.03 0.06
CA ASP A 106 4.77 1.74 0.06
C ASP A 106 5.58 2.82 0.82
N ASP A 107 4.90 3.57 1.70
CA ASP A 107 5.58 4.55 2.56
C ASP A 107 6.56 3.87 3.52
N ARG A 108 7.75 4.46 3.69
CA ARG A 108 8.79 3.93 4.58
C ARG A 108 8.45 4.21 6.04
N MET A 109 7.89 3.21 6.69
CA MET A 109 7.48 3.29 8.10
C MET A 109 8.62 3.00 9.07
N SER A 110 8.54 3.62 10.25
CA SER A 110 9.40 3.32 11.40
C SER A 110 8.65 3.49 12.71
N LEU A 111 9.14 2.88 13.79
CA LEU A 111 8.55 2.96 15.14
C LEU A 111 8.79 4.31 15.84
N LYS A 112 9.17 5.35 15.09
CA LYS A 112 9.44 6.70 15.61
C LYS A 112 8.20 7.58 15.45
N LEU A 113 7.90 8.40 16.46
CA LEU A 113 6.73 9.31 16.46
C LEU A 113 6.63 10.18 15.21
N HIS A 114 7.76 10.70 14.70
CA HIS A 114 7.77 11.52 13.47
C HIS A 114 7.23 10.76 12.24
N SER A 115 7.47 9.45 12.15
CA SER A 115 6.99 8.63 11.03
C SER A 115 5.47 8.59 11.01
N ILE A 116 4.85 8.45 12.18
CA ILE A 116 3.40 8.35 12.34
C ILE A 116 2.76 9.73 12.17
N ARG A 117 3.37 10.78 12.72
CA ARG A 117 2.90 12.17 12.58
C ARG A 117 2.66 12.60 11.14
N ARG A 118 3.45 12.09 10.19
CA ARG A 118 3.23 12.36 8.76
C ARG A 118 1.82 11.97 8.33
N HIS A 119 1.35 10.80 8.74
CA HIS A 119 0.01 10.33 8.42
C HIS A 119 -1.05 11.02 9.28
N LEU A 120 -0.73 11.48 10.49
CA LEU A 120 -1.69 12.22 11.34
C LEU A 120 -1.99 13.63 10.86
N ASN A 121 -1.16 14.18 9.97
CA ASN A 121 -1.44 15.44 9.28
C ASN A 121 -2.40 15.26 8.09
N ILE A 122 -2.74 14.01 7.76
CA ILE A 122 -3.75 13.65 6.76
C ILE A 122 -5.06 13.43 7.52
N PRO A 123 -6.23 13.78 6.95
CA PRO A 123 -7.52 13.54 7.60
C PRO A 123 -7.87 12.04 7.59
N VAL A 124 -7.15 11.24 8.39
CA VAL A 124 -7.33 9.79 8.55
C VAL A 124 -7.55 9.42 10.02
N THR A 125 -8.34 8.38 10.24
CA THR A 125 -8.55 7.82 11.59
C THR A 125 -7.40 6.87 11.98
N LEU A 126 -7.27 6.56 13.26
CA LEU A 126 -6.35 5.52 13.74
C LEU A 126 -6.62 4.17 13.06
N GLN A 127 -7.89 3.77 12.93
CA GLN A 127 -8.27 2.53 12.26
C GLN A 127 -7.82 2.52 10.81
N GLU A 128 -7.94 3.66 10.11
CA GLU A 128 -7.47 3.77 8.73
C GLU A 128 -5.96 3.64 8.64
N PHE A 129 -5.22 4.30 9.54
CA PHE A 129 -3.77 4.13 9.62
C PHE A 129 -3.36 2.68 9.90
N GLN A 130 -4.01 2.01 10.86
CA GLN A 130 -3.73 0.60 11.15
C GLN A 130 -4.08 -0.32 9.97
N ASN A 131 -5.16 -0.04 9.24
CA ASN A 131 -5.52 -0.75 8.01
C ASN A 131 -4.45 -0.56 6.92
N LEU A 132 -3.91 0.65 6.75
CA LEU A 132 -2.77 0.88 5.85
C LEU A 132 -1.56 0.03 6.26
N MET A 133 -1.29 -0.09 7.56
CA MET A 133 -0.21 -0.95 8.06
C MET A 133 -0.47 -2.43 7.76
N LEU A 134 -1.71 -2.91 7.87
CA LEU A 134 -2.09 -4.26 7.45
C LEU A 134 -1.87 -4.49 5.95
N LEU A 135 -2.18 -3.49 5.11
CA LEU A 135 -1.88 -3.53 3.67
C LEU A 135 -0.37 -3.67 3.43
N GLN A 136 0.46 -2.85 4.09
CA GLN A 136 1.91 -2.95 3.96
C GLN A 136 2.45 -4.32 4.40
N VAL A 137 1.88 -4.92 5.45
CA VAL A 137 2.24 -6.28 5.90
C VAL A 137 1.89 -7.32 4.85
N ALA A 138 0.69 -7.25 4.28
CA ALA A 138 0.23 -8.19 3.26
C ALA A 138 1.09 -8.08 1.99
N ASP A 139 1.40 -6.86 1.56
CA ASP A 139 2.27 -6.58 0.42
C ASP A 139 3.68 -7.11 0.64
N ALA A 140 4.30 -6.80 1.79
CA ALA A 140 5.63 -7.29 2.13
C ALA A 140 5.69 -8.84 2.16
N LYS A 141 4.63 -9.51 2.62
CA LYS A 141 4.54 -10.98 2.63
C LYS A 141 4.36 -11.59 1.24
N ALA A 142 3.86 -10.83 0.27
CA ALA A 142 3.78 -11.27 -1.13
C ALA A 142 5.14 -11.23 -1.87
N HIS A 143 6.18 -10.65 -1.25
CA HIS A 143 7.54 -10.59 -1.81
C HIS A 143 8.44 -11.75 -1.34
N VAL A 144 9.58 -11.93 -2.01
CA VAL A 144 10.69 -12.76 -1.53
C VAL A 144 11.19 -12.18 -0.19
N GLN A 145 11.27 -13.02 0.84
CA GLN A 145 11.60 -12.58 2.20
C GLN A 145 13.11 -12.33 2.39
N PHE A 146 13.59 -11.19 1.90
CA PHE A 146 14.88 -10.64 2.31
C PHE A 146 14.75 -9.96 3.68
N SER A 147 15.85 -9.86 4.43
CA SER A 147 15.87 -9.26 5.77
C SER A 147 15.25 -7.87 5.84
N ILE A 148 15.41 -7.05 4.79
CA ILE A 148 14.80 -5.73 4.69
C ILE A 148 13.28 -5.77 4.55
N ILE A 149 12.74 -6.78 3.84
CA ILE A 149 11.30 -6.98 3.62
C ILE A 149 10.67 -7.57 4.89
N GLU A 150 11.34 -8.54 5.52
CA GLU A 150 10.93 -9.06 6.83
C GLU A 150 10.88 -7.96 7.89
N HIS A 151 11.87 -7.07 7.90
CA HIS A 151 11.89 -5.92 8.80
C HIS A 151 10.72 -4.96 8.54
N ARG A 152 10.40 -4.65 7.26
CA ARG A 152 9.22 -3.84 6.91
C ARG A 152 7.94 -4.49 7.41
N ALA A 153 7.74 -5.78 7.14
CA ALA A 153 6.57 -6.53 7.62
C ALA A 153 6.46 -6.50 9.15
N ASN A 154 7.58 -6.60 9.88
CA ASN A 154 7.59 -6.53 11.33
C ASN A 154 7.23 -5.13 11.86
N VAL A 155 7.82 -4.07 11.30
CA VAL A 155 7.52 -2.68 11.70
C VAL A 155 6.06 -2.36 11.46
N CYS A 156 5.54 -2.64 10.26
CA CYS A 156 4.14 -2.40 9.94
C CYS A 156 3.21 -3.27 10.80
N GLY A 157 3.59 -4.53 11.08
CA GLY A 157 2.82 -5.40 11.98
C GLY A 157 2.69 -4.84 13.40
N GLN A 158 3.74 -4.24 13.94
CA GLN A 158 3.68 -3.56 15.24
C GLN A 158 2.79 -2.31 15.19
N LEU A 159 2.90 -1.51 14.12
CA LEU A 159 2.10 -0.31 13.93
C LEU A 159 0.62 -0.60 13.63
N ALA A 160 0.29 -1.77 13.11
CA ALA A 160 -1.08 -2.23 12.90
C ALA A 160 -1.78 -2.65 14.20
N GLY A 161 -1.02 -2.97 15.27
CA GLY A 161 -1.54 -3.46 16.53
C GLY A 161 -1.46 -2.44 17.68
N GLU A 162 -1.47 -2.94 18.92
CA GLU A 162 -1.51 -2.16 20.15
C GLU A 162 -0.36 -1.14 20.28
N TYR A 163 0.83 -1.47 19.76
CA TYR A 163 1.97 -0.57 19.80
C TYR A 163 1.75 0.67 18.93
N GLY A 164 1.10 0.52 17.77
CA GLY A 164 0.66 1.65 16.96
C GLY A 164 -0.33 2.56 17.70
N GLU A 165 -1.27 1.97 18.44
CA GLU A 165 -2.24 2.72 19.25
C GLU A 165 -1.58 3.49 20.39
N GLU A 166 -0.57 2.91 21.03
CA GLU A 166 0.22 3.59 22.06
C GLU A 166 0.92 4.82 21.48
N LEU A 167 1.63 4.67 20.36
CA LEU A 167 2.33 5.77 19.72
C LEU A 167 1.36 6.86 19.24
N TYR A 168 0.20 6.47 18.71
CA TYR A 168 -0.86 7.41 18.33
C TYR A 168 -1.35 8.23 19.53
N ARG A 169 -1.64 7.57 20.66
CA ARG A 169 -2.06 8.24 21.91
C ARG A 169 -1.00 9.22 22.42
N ARG A 170 0.28 8.85 22.36
CA ARG A 170 1.39 9.74 22.75
C ARG A 170 1.42 11.01 21.90
N ILE A 171 1.21 10.90 20.59
CA ILE A 171 1.16 12.07 19.70
C ILE A 171 -0.04 12.96 20.03
N GLN A 172 -1.22 12.38 20.29
CA GLN A 172 -2.39 13.16 20.71
C GLN A 172 -2.19 13.88 22.05
N ASN A 173 -1.34 13.34 22.93
CA ASN A 173 -0.97 13.94 24.20
C ASN A 173 0.14 15.02 24.09
N GLY A 174 0.63 15.31 22.88
CA GLY A 174 1.60 16.39 22.63
C GLY A 174 3.07 16.00 22.78
N GLU A 175 3.38 14.70 22.88
CA GLU A 175 4.75 14.18 22.73
C GLU A 175 5.19 14.20 21.28
#